data_AF-A0A374V2N3-F1
#
_entry.id   AF-A0A374V2N3-F1
#
_cell.length_a   1.000
_cell.length_b   1.000
_cell.length_c   1.000
_cell.angle_alpha   90.00
_cell.angle_beta   90.00
_cell.angle_gamma   90.00
#
_symmetry.space_group_name_H-M   'P 1'
#
loop_
_entity.id
_entity.type
_entity.pdbx_description
1 polymer ?
#
loop_
_entity_poly.entity_id
_entity_poly.type
_entity_poly.pdbx_seq_one_letter_code
_entity_poly.pdbx_strand_id
1 'polypeptide(L)' 'MRNLVTGIWRFYLEGFRSMTLGRTLWLIIAIKLFIMFFILRLFFFPNYLNKAAVGADKEDYVSRELILRAGGE' A
#
# COMPACT_ATOMS: atom_id res chain seq x y z
N MET A 1 4.27 19.61 -35.80
CA MET A 1 4.20 18.46 -34.86
C MET A 1 3.35 18.69 -33.60
N ARG A 2 3.02 19.92 -33.19
CA ARG A 2 2.18 20.18 -31.98
C ARG A 2 0.71 19.76 -32.10
N ASN A 3 0.19 19.59 -33.32
CA ASN A 3 -1.23 19.32 -33.58
C ASN A 3 -1.62 17.83 -33.51
N LEU A 4 -0.65 16.91 -33.66
CA LEU A 4 -0.91 15.47 -33.63
C LEU A 4 -1.15 14.98 -32.21
N VAL A 5 -0.32 15.45 -31.26
CA VAL A 5 -0.46 15.13 -29.83
C VAL A 5 -1.78 15.62 -29.27
N THR A 6 -2.21 16.84 -29.63
CA THR A 6 -3.52 17.37 -29.24
C THR A 6 -4.68 16.63 -29.88
N GLY A 7 -4.54 16.16 -31.12
CA GLY A 7 -5.54 15.30 -31.78
C GLY A 7 -5.70 13.95 -31.07
N ILE A 8 -4.59 13.27 -30.79
CA ILE A 8 -4.57 11.98 -30.07
C ILE A 8 -5.13 12.13 -28.66
N TRP A 9 -4.76 13.22 -27.97
CA TRP A 9 -5.27 13.53 -26.63
C TRP A 9 -6.79 13.75 -26.62
N ARG A 10 -7.32 14.52 -27.58
CA ARG A 10 -8.77 14.72 -27.73
C ARG A 10 -9.46 13.41 -28.06
N PHE A 11 -8.94 12.61 -28.99
CA PHE A 11 -9.55 11.34 -29.36
C PHE A 11 -9.58 10.34 -28.19
N TYR A 12 -8.52 10.31 -27.36
CA TYR A 12 -8.48 9.48 -26.16
C TYR A 12 -9.49 9.96 -25.09
N LEU A 13 -9.55 11.25 -24.82
CA LEU A 13 -10.53 11.83 -23.88
C LEU A 13 -11.98 11.65 -24.37
N GLU A 14 -12.20 11.81 -25.67
CA GLU A 14 -13.52 11.76 -26.29
C GLU A 14 -14.02 10.32 -26.41
N GLY A 15 -13.15 9.37 -26.80
CA GLY A 15 -13.44 7.94 -26.76
C GLY A 15 -13.63 7.40 -25.34
N PHE A 16 -12.81 7.84 -24.39
CA PHE A 16 -12.96 7.47 -22.97
C PHE A 16 -14.27 8.01 -22.37
N ARG A 17 -14.69 9.22 -22.77
CA ARG A 17 -15.92 9.83 -22.27
C ARG A 17 -17.18 9.31 -22.95
N SER A 18 -17.14 9.00 -24.26
CA SER A 18 -18.30 8.47 -24.99
C SER A 18 -18.61 7.00 -24.66
N MET A 19 -17.63 6.26 -24.15
CA MET A 19 -17.80 4.86 -23.76
C MET A 19 -18.34 4.70 -22.34
N THR A 20 -19.55 4.17 -22.20
CA THR A 20 -20.09 3.71 -20.92
C THR A 20 -19.28 2.54 -20.35
N LEU A 21 -18.83 1.62 -21.22
CA LEU A 21 -17.98 0.48 -20.83
C LEU A 21 -16.62 0.93 -20.30
N GLY A 22 -15.96 1.91 -20.93
CA GLY A 22 -14.67 2.44 -20.50
C GLY A 22 -14.75 3.13 -19.13
N ARG A 23 -15.83 3.88 -18.89
CA ARG A 23 -16.11 4.51 -17.60
C ARG A 23 -16.33 3.47 -16.50
N THR A 24 -17.10 2.42 -16.79
CA THR A 24 -17.33 1.31 -15.86
C THR A 24 -16.04 0.56 -15.57
N LEU A 25 -15.23 0.22 -16.58
CA LEU A 25 -13.93 -0.43 -16.35
C LEU A 25 -12.99 0.43 -15.51
N TRP A 26 -12.90 1.72 -15.81
CA TRP A 26 -12.05 2.64 -15.05
C TRP A 26 -12.51 2.74 -13.60
N LEU A 27 -13.82 2.80 -13.37
CA LEU A 27 -14.41 2.80 -12.04
C LEU A 27 -14.14 1.48 -11.29
N ILE A 28 -14.20 0.33 -11.98
CA ILE A 28 -13.80 -0.97 -11.42
C ILE A 28 -12.31 -0.97 -11.04
N ILE A 29 -11.43 -0.45 -11.89
CA ILE A 29 -9.99 -0.35 -11.60
C ILE A 29 -9.76 0.56 -10.40
N ALA A 30 -10.40 1.73 -10.35
CA ALA A 30 -10.31 2.67 -9.23
C ALA A 30 -10.78 2.04 -7.92
N ILE A 31 -11.94 1.36 -7.93
CA ILE A 31 -12.44 0.62 -6.76
C ILE A 31 -11.48 -0.48 -6.36
N LYS A 32 -10.97 -1.27 -7.30
CA LYS A 32 -10.06 -2.37 -7.01
C LYS A 32 -8.75 -1.87 -6.42
N LEU A 33 -8.19 -0.79 -6.95
CA LEU A 33 -7.01 -0.13 -6.37
C LEU A 33 -7.29 0.42 -4.97
N PHE A 34 -8.46 1.02 -4.74
CA PHE A 34 -8.86 1.50 -3.42
C PHE A 34 -9.00 0.36 -2.41
N ILE A 35 -9.70 -0.72 -2.77
CA ILE A 35 -9.88 -1.91 -1.93
C ILE A 35 -8.53 -2.60 -1.68
N MET A 36 -7.69 -2.77 -2.70
CA MET A 36 -6.35 -3.34 -2.54
C MET A 36 -5.49 -2.49 -1.61
N PHE A 37 -5.52 -1.16 -1.76
CA PHE A 37 -4.82 -0.25 -0.86
C PHE A 37 -5.33 -0.36 0.57
N PHE A 38 -6.65 -0.42 0.76
CA PHE A 38 -7.27 -0.48 2.08
C PHE A 38 -7.03 -1.84 2.77
N ILE A 39 -7.12 -2.95 2.05
CA ILE A 39 -6.82 -4.29 2.59
C ILE A 39 -5.33 -4.41 2.90
N LEU A 40 -4.44 -4.00 2.00
CA LEU A 40 -3.01 -3.99 2.30
C LEU A 40 -2.72 -3.07 3.49
N ARG A 41 -3.27 -1.84 3.52
CA ARG A 41 -3.13 -0.93 4.66
C ARG A 41 -3.65 -1.57 5.95
N LEU A 42 -4.87 -2.09 5.98
CA LEU A 42 -5.52 -2.62 7.19
C LEU A 42 -5.02 -4.01 7.59
N PHE A 43 -4.40 -4.80 6.70
CA PHE A 43 -3.86 -6.11 7.04
C PHE A 43 -2.34 -6.06 7.28
N PHE A 44 -1.59 -5.29 6.49
CA PHE A 44 -0.17 -5.06 6.77
C PHE A 44 0.02 -4.18 8.01
N PHE A 45 -0.70 -3.07 8.21
CA PHE A 45 -0.41 -2.20 9.36
C PHE A 45 -0.59 -2.87 10.74
N PRO A 46 -1.69 -3.58 11.06
CA PRO A 46 -1.82 -4.20 12.37
C PRO A 46 -0.89 -5.38 12.54
N ASN A 47 -0.61 -6.20 11.53
CA ASN A 47 0.35 -7.31 11.69
C ASN A 47 1.81 -6.86 11.71
N TYR A 48 2.20 -5.81 10.96
CA TYR A 48 3.54 -5.23 11.05
C TYR A 48 3.74 -4.50 12.38
N LEU A 49 2.78 -3.69 12.84
CA LEU A 49 2.90 -3.04 14.15
C LEU A 49 2.74 -4.02 15.31
N ASN A 50 1.88 -5.04 15.22
CA ASN A 50 1.70 -6.01 16.30
C ASN A 50 2.89 -6.99 16.38
N LYS A 51 3.48 -7.42 15.25
CA LYS A 51 4.74 -8.19 15.28
C LYS A 51 5.93 -7.34 15.71
N ALA A 52 5.98 -6.05 15.37
CA ALA A 52 6.98 -5.14 15.91
C ALA A 52 6.77 -4.88 17.42
N ALA A 53 5.53 -4.83 17.89
CA ALA A 53 5.20 -4.69 19.32
C ALA A 53 5.49 -5.96 20.13
N VAL A 54 5.30 -7.16 19.55
CA VAL A 54 5.65 -8.45 20.18
C VAL A 54 7.15 -8.78 20.05
N GLY A 55 7.88 -8.06 19.20
CA GLY A 55 9.35 -8.14 19.10
C GLY A 55 10.09 -7.45 20.25
N ALA A 56 9.45 -6.49 20.92
CA ALA A 56 10.04 -5.74 22.04
C ALA A 56 10.28 -6.61 23.29
N ASP A 57 9.51 -7.69 23.47
CA ASP A 57 9.68 -8.63 24.58
C ASP A 57 10.99 -9.43 24.47
N LYS A 58 11.44 -9.73 23.24
CA LYS A 58 12.67 -10.51 23.04
C LYS A 58 13.93 -9.67 23.26
N GLU A 59 13.92 -8.41 22.86
CA GLU A 59 15.07 -7.51 23.10
C GLU A 59 15.20 -7.16 24.59
N ASP A 60 14.10 -6.93 25.30
CA ASP A 60 14.13 -6.68 26.75
C ASP A 60 14.56 -7.94 27.52
N TYR A 61 14.11 -9.13 27.10
CA TYR A 61 14.53 -10.41 27.68
C TYR A 61 16.02 -10.67 27.47
N VAL A 62 16.55 -10.47 26.26
CA VAL A 62 17.98 -10.67 25.98
C VAL A 62 18.84 -9.62 26.67
N SER A 63 18.38 -8.36 26.73
CA SER A 63 19.10 -7.30 27.45
C SER A 63 19.16 -7.55 28.95
N ARG A 64 18.05 -8.00 29.56
CA ARG A 64 18.02 -8.41 30.97
C ARG A 64 18.94 -9.59 31.25
N GLU A 65 18.92 -10.60 30.38
CA GLU A 65 19.75 -11.79 30.53
C GLU A 65 21.25 -11.47 30.38
N LEU A 66 21.61 -10.55 29.47
CA LEU A 66 22.99 -10.08 29.32
C LEU A 66 23.45 -9.23 30.51
N ILE A 67 22.58 -8.37 31.06
CA ILE A 67 22.90 -7.59 32.26
C ILE A 67 23.05 -8.52 33.48
N LEU A 68 22.18 -9.52 33.63
CA LEU A 68 22.25 -10.51 34.72
C LEU A 68 23.50 -11.40 34.62
N ARG A 69 23.90 -11.82 33.42
CA ARG A 69 25.15 -12.59 33.23
C ARG A 69 26.42 -11.74 33.32
N ALA A 70 26.37 -10.48 32.91
CA ALA A 70 27.55 -9.59 32.95
C ALA A 70 27.77 -8.97 34.35
N GLY A 71 26.73 -8.87 35.18
CA GLY A 71 26.79 -8.37 36.55
C GLY A 71 26.88 -9.45 37.64
N GLY A 72 26.87 -10.73 37.26
CA GLY A 72 27.05 -11.86 38.16
C GLY A 72 28.48 -12.38 38.07
N GLU A 73 29.21 -12.26 39.18
CA GLU A 73 30.46 -13.00 39.44
C GLU A 73 30.20 -14.51 39.54
#